data_AF-A0A813NVT7-F1
#
_entry.id   AF-A0A813NVT7-F1
#
_cell.length_a   1.000
_cell.length_b   1.000
_cell.length_c   1.000
_cell.angle_alpha   90.00
_cell.angle_beta   90.00
_cell.angle_gamma   90.00
#
_symmetry.space_group_name_H-M   'P 1'
#
loop_
_entity.id
_entity.type
_entity.pdbx_description
1 polymer ?
#
loop_
_entity_poly.entity_id
_entity_poly.type
_entity_poly.pdbx_seq_one_letter_code
_entity_poly.pdbx_strand_id
1 'polypeptide(L)' 'MKLILLGTSRAWSGANSFFAWTLPQDDQITLINTLRAKNVRVIRIFLATIDSGQAGSRALAANDIE' A
#
# COMPACT_ATOMS: atom_id res chain seq x y z
N MET A 1 2.41 44.24 -3.82
CA MET A 1 2.25 43.13 -2.87
C MET A 1 2.90 41.89 -3.49
N LYS A 2 4.08 41.47 -2.99
CA LYS A 2 4.86 40.37 -3.58
C LYS A 2 4.55 39.09 -2.80
N LEU A 3 3.81 38.17 -3.40
CA LEU A 3 3.48 36.87 -2.82
C LEU A 3 4.74 35.97 -2.90
N ILE A 4 5.29 35.60 -1.74
CA ILE A 4 6.41 34.65 -1.65
C ILE A 4 5.80 33.25 -1.51
N LEU A 5 6.00 32.40 -2.53
CA LEU A 5 5.69 30.97 -2.46
C LEU A 5 6.74 30.28 -1.57
N LEU A 6 6.40 30.10 -0.30
CA LEU A 6 7.09 29.15 0.58
C LEU A 6 6.94 27.76 -0.04
N GLY A 7 8.06 27.03 -0.18
CA GLY A 7 8.12 25.74 -0.87
C GLY A 7 6.97 24.82 -0.48
N THR A 8 6.19 24.39 -1.47
CA THR A 8 5.00 23.58 -1.25
C THR A 8 5.45 22.15 -0.90
N SER A 9 5.42 21.79 0.38
CA SER A 9 5.44 20.38 0.76
C SER A 9 4.21 19.71 0.13
N ARG A 10 4.41 18.84 -0.86
CA ARG A 10 3.31 18.16 -1.54
C ARG A 10 2.65 17.22 -0.55
N ALA A 11 1.44 17.56 -0.07
CA ALA A 11 0.66 16.65 0.75
C ALA A 11 0.36 15.38 -0.05
N TRP A 12 0.56 14.22 0.57
CA TRP A 12 0.31 12.93 -0.04
C TRP A 12 -0.50 12.04 0.89
N SER A 13 -1.32 11.17 0.30
CA SER A 13 -2.01 10.10 1.01
C SER A 13 -1.35 8.76 0.68
N GLY A 14 -1.23 7.91 1.70
CA GLY A 14 -0.62 6.60 1.61
C GLY A 14 -1.48 5.50 2.22
N ALA A 15 -1.21 4.26 1.84
CA ALA A 15 -1.83 3.05 2.41
C ALA A 15 -0.76 2.06 2.87
N ASN A 16 -1.13 1.14 3.77
CA ASN A 16 -0.30 -0.01 4.14
C ASN A 16 -0.99 -1.27 3.64
N SER A 17 -0.24 -2.16 2.98
CA SER A 17 -0.72 -3.51 2.67
C SER A 17 0.44 -4.50 2.83
N PHE A 18 0.33 -5.36 3.85
CA PHE A 18 1.41 -6.27 4.23
C PHE A 18 1.64 -7.38 3.20
N PHE A 19 0.60 -7.75 2.44
CA PHE A 19 0.60 -8.92 1.54
C PHE A 19 0.38 -8.55 0.07
N ALA A 20 0.38 -7.27 -0.30
CA ALA A 20 0.16 -6.86 -1.70
C ALA A 20 1.13 -7.55 -2.69
N TRP A 21 2.34 -7.88 -2.25
CA TRP A 21 3.33 -8.56 -3.08
C TRP A 21 3.06 -10.06 -3.29
N THR A 22 2.26 -10.70 -2.43
CA THR A 22 1.91 -12.13 -2.55
C THR A 22 0.69 -12.36 -3.43
N LEU A 23 -0.04 -11.31 -3.80
CA LEU A 23 -1.23 -11.42 -4.62
C LEU A 23 -0.89 -11.88 -6.05
N PRO A 24 -1.79 -12.61 -6.73
CA PRO A 24 -1.71 -12.80 -8.18
C PRO A 24 -1.60 -11.45 -8.91
N GLN A 25 -0.96 -11.45 -10.08
CA GLN A 25 -0.67 -10.22 -10.82
C GLN A 25 -1.93 -9.37 -11.11
N ASP A 26 -3.05 -10.02 -11.47
CA ASP A 26 -4.30 -9.33 -11.77
C ASP A 26 -4.90 -8.64 -10.54
N ASP A 27 -4.75 -9.24 -9.37
CA ASP A 27 -5.19 -8.67 -8.09
C ASP A 27 -4.29 -7.51 -7.66
N GLN A 28 -2.98 -7.60 -7.92
CA GLN A 28 -2.06 -6.48 -7.71
C GLN A 28 -2.44 -5.27 -8.56
N ILE A 29 -2.78 -5.51 -9.84
CA ILE A 29 -3.23 -4.46 -10.76
C ILE A 29 -4.53 -3.83 -10.25
N THR A 30 -5.48 -4.65 -9.81
CA THR A 30 -6.77 -4.18 -9.26
C THR A 30 -6.57 -3.34 -8.00
N LEU A 31 -5.71 -3.76 -7.08
CA LEU A 31 -5.32 -3.00 -5.89
C LEU A 31 -4.73 -1.64 -6.25
N ILE A 32 -3.75 -1.61 -7.16
CA ILE A 32 -3.08 -0.38 -7.59
C ILE A 32 -4.07 0.59 -8.25
N ASN A 33 -4.97 0.07 -9.11
CA ASN A 33 -6.00 0.88 -9.76
C ASN A 33 -6.98 1.47 -8.75
N THR A 34 -7.38 0.70 -7.74
CA THR A 34 -8.25 1.17 -6.65
C THR A 34 -7.59 2.29 -5.85
N LEU A 35 -6.32 2.11 -5.45
CA LEU A 35 -5.57 3.14 -4.72
C LEU A 35 -5.42 4.42 -5.55
N ARG A 36 -5.14 4.27 -6.85
CA ARG A 36 -5.02 5.40 -7.78
C ARG A 36 -6.33 6.17 -7.90
N ALA A 37 -7.47 5.47 -8.02
CA ALA A 37 -8.80 6.07 -8.08
C ALA A 37 -9.15 6.86 -6.80
N LYS A 38 -8.65 6.41 -5.64
CA LYS A 38 -8.81 7.09 -4.35
C LYS A 38 -7.75 8.17 -4.07
N ASN A 39 -6.95 8.57 -5.07
CA ASN A 39 -5.86 9.55 -4.93
C ASN A 39 -4.80 9.16 -3.86
N VAL A 40 -4.67 7.87 -3.56
CA VAL A 40 -3.55 7.33 -2.78
C VAL A 40 -2.35 7.18 -3.71
N ARG A 41 -1.19 7.70 -3.28
CA ARG A 41 0.01 7.80 -4.13
C ARG A 41 1.17 6.95 -3.63
N VAL A 42 1.11 6.51 -2.37
CA VAL A 42 2.15 5.69 -1.75
C VAL A 42 1.51 4.45 -1.14
N ILE A 43 2.11 3.29 -1.36
CA ILE A 43 1.77 2.07 -0.64
C ILE A 43 3.03 1.57 0.07
N ARG A 44 2.92 1.29 1.36
CA ARG A 44 3.94 0.59 2.13
C ARG A 44 3.60 -0.89 2.16
N ILE A 45 4.55 -1.72 1.76
CA ILE A 45 4.44 -3.17 1.76
C ILE A 45 5.53 -3.78 2.65
N PHE A 46 5.27 -4.97 3.18
CA PHE A 46 6.26 -5.75 3.91
C PHE A 46 6.79 -6.86 3.01
N LEU A 47 8.02 -6.69 2.49
CA LEU A 47 8.72 -7.77 1.80
C LEU A 47 9.36 -8.66 2.85
N ALA A 48 8.62 -9.64 3.33
CA ALA A 48 9.14 -10.71 4.16
C ALA A 48 8.73 -12.04 3.52
N THR A 49 9.69 -12.83 3.05
CA THR A 49 9.42 -14.22 2.72
C THR A 49 8.95 -14.93 4.00
N ILE A 50 7.69 -15.33 4.03
CA ILE A 50 7.17 -16.16 5.11
C ILE A 50 7.57 -17.59 4.77
N ASP A 51 8.80 -17.98 5.11
CA ASP A 51 9.13 -19.40 5.22
C ASP A 51 8.30 -20.00 6.36
N SER A 52 7.85 -21.25 6.19
CA SER A 52 7.07 -21.97 7.21
C SER A 52 7.85 -21.98 8.53
N GLY A 53 7.34 -21.29 9.56
CA GLY A 53 7.92 -21.27 10.90
C GLY A 53 8.43 -19.91 11.41
N GLN A 54 8.43 -18.85 10.61
CA GLN A 54 8.78 -17.49 11.08
C GLN A 54 7.57 -16.78 11.74
N ALA A 55 7.85 -15.97 12.77
CA ALA A 55 6.87 -15.18 13.54
C ALA A 55 6.25 -14.06 12.68
N GLY A 56 5.34 -14.46 11.80
CA GLY A 56 4.69 -13.67 10.75
C GLY A 56 3.72 -14.53 9.93
N SER A 57 3.94 -15.85 9.95
CA SER A 57 3.09 -16.92 9.40
C SER A 57 1.68 -17.04 10.02
N ARG A 58 1.22 -16.04 10.79
CA ARG A 58 -0.14 -15.99 11.36
C ARG A 58 -1.12 -15.18 10.51
N ALA A 59 -0.71 -14.74 9.33
CA ALA A 59 -1.62 -14.25 8.30
C ALA A 59 -2.42 -15.42 7.73
N LEU A 60 -3.27 -16.01 8.57
CA LEU A 60 -4.37 -16.84 8.13
C LEU A 60 -5.21 -15.94 7.24
N ALA A 61 -5.32 -16.29 5.95
CA ALA A 61 -6.08 -15.59 4.91
C ALA A 61 -7.11 -14.62 5.50
N ALA A 62 -6.72 -13.35 5.65
CA ALA A 62 -7.66 -12.33 6.03
C ALA A 62 -8.53 -12.12 4.80
N ASN A 63 -9.78 -12.57 4.87
CA ASN A 63 -10.81 -12.10 3.94
C ASN A 63 -10.88 -10.59 4.12
N ASP A 64 -10.25 -9.84 3.21
CA ASP A 64 -10.20 -8.38 3.25
C ASP A 64 -11.51 -7.79 2.67
N ILE A 65 -12.63 -8.16 3.30
CA ILE A 65 -13.93 -7.48 3.22
C ILE A 65 -14.38 -7.25 4.68
N GLU A 66 -14.11 -6.05 5.16
CA GLU A 66 -14.91 -5.28 6.13
C GLU A 66 -14.87 -3.81 5.70
#